data_AF-Q10WY0-F1
#
_entry.id   AF-Q10WY0-F1
#
_cell.length_a   1.000
_cell.length_b   1.000
_cell.length_c   1.000
_cell.angle_alpha   90.00
_cell.angle_beta   90.00
_cell.angle_gamma   90.00
#
_symmetry.space_group_name_H-M   'P 1'
#
loop_
_entity.id
_entity.type
_entity.pdbx_description
1 polymer ?
#
loop_
_entity_poly.entity_id
_entity_poly.type
_entity_poly.pdbx_seq_one_letter_code
_entity_poly.pdbx_strand_id
1 'polypeptide(L)'
;MEQCPICDTKFTKGEVNYCATCGWDLTPYPISFELPESFVQKERDKIYWAKNLWQKMESQSGQYKSDLSQQQFQFSDAQLKIENLEAENRDCLFRIEGLNQQYSDLQTRKKEVEEQLENSENKCSQLQSKIENLEGEKIEFLSQIQELNQQHSDLQTQKIEVDGQCYQLQIEIENLKAENKGLLSKIEGLNKQYFDLQTQKKEVENQLDSSHNKSFNLQTENERLEQENKSFLSQVKQLNQELSNVKNELSEKKRELEELEQELLSLRSQQPSTNLRGKRNIWDIEN
;
A
#
# COMPACT_ATOMS: atom_id res chain seq x y z
N MET A 1 -34.04 -88.76 -103.46
CA MET A 1 -34.28 -90.14 -103.01
C MET A 1 -35.67 -90.16 -102.43
N GLU A 2 -36.54 -91.06 -102.88
CA GLU A 2 -37.91 -91.16 -102.36
C GLU A 2 -37.87 -92.09 -101.13
N GLN A 3 -38.56 -91.72 -100.05
CA GLN A 3 -38.63 -92.47 -98.79
C GLN A 3 -40.05 -93.04 -98.62
N CYS A 4 -40.18 -94.19 -97.97
CA CYS A 4 -41.49 -94.83 -97.76
C CYS A 4 -42.36 -94.00 -96.80
N PRO A 5 -43.54 -93.47 -97.20
CA PRO A 5 -44.31 -92.55 -96.36
C PRO A 5 -44.96 -93.13 -95.09
N ILE A 6 -44.72 -94.40 -94.73
CA ILE A 6 -45.16 -95.02 -93.46
C ILE A 6 -44.00 -95.27 -92.48
N CYS A 7 -42.79 -95.58 -92.97
CA CYS A 7 -41.64 -95.94 -92.12
C CYS A 7 -40.34 -95.19 -92.48
N ASP A 8 -40.46 -94.15 -93.29
CA ASP A 8 -39.42 -93.21 -93.76
C ASP A 8 -38.12 -93.83 -94.30
N THR A 9 -38.17 -95.11 -94.68
CA THR A 9 -37.02 -95.88 -95.12
C THR A 9 -36.68 -95.51 -96.57
N LYS A 10 -35.39 -95.25 -96.86
CA LYS A 10 -34.91 -94.83 -98.19
C LYS A 10 -35.04 -95.93 -99.23
N PHE A 11 -35.56 -95.59 -100.40
CA PHE A 11 -35.77 -96.52 -101.51
C PHE A 11 -34.95 -96.14 -102.76
N THR A 12 -34.61 -97.15 -103.57
CA THR A 12 -33.86 -97.03 -104.84
C THR A 12 -34.73 -97.47 -106.02
N LYS A 13 -34.85 -96.60 -107.03
CA LYS A 13 -35.87 -96.68 -108.09
C LYS A 13 -35.59 -97.83 -109.08
N GLY A 14 -36.38 -98.89 -108.97
CA GLY A 14 -36.41 -100.10 -109.79
C GLY A 14 -37.65 -100.94 -109.39
N GLU A 15 -37.96 -102.01 -110.12
CA GLU A 15 -39.20 -102.79 -109.90
C GLU A 15 -39.24 -103.46 -108.52
N VAL A 16 -39.88 -102.80 -107.54
CA VAL A 16 -40.18 -103.34 -106.21
C VAL A 16 -41.58 -102.89 -105.82
N ASN A 17 -42.46 -103.87 -105.60
CA ASN A 17 -43.90 -103.65 -105.46
C ASN A 17 -44.36 -103.27 -104.05
N TYR A 18 -43.51 -103.39 -103.02
CA TYR A 18 -43.89 -103.11 -101.63
C TYR A 18 -42.69 -102.65 -100.79
N CYS A 19 -42.95 -101.95 -99.69
CA CYS A 19 -41.93 -101.61 -98.69
C CYS A 19 -41.64 -102.80 -97.77
N ALA A 20 -40.41 -103.32 -97.81
CA ALA A 20 -39.98 -104.45 -96.99
C ALA A 20 -39.99 -104.21 -95.46
N THR A 21 -40.02 -102.94 -95.01
CA THR A 21 -39.92 -102.59 -93.58
C THR A 21 -41.27 -102.47 -92.87
N CYS A 22 -42.33 -102.02 -93.58
CA CYS A 22 -43.68 -101.88 -93.03
C CYS A 22 -44.74 -102.73 -93.75
N GLY A 23 -44.36 -103.48 -94.79
CA GLY A 23 -45.27 -104.31 -95.59
C GLY A 23 -46.23 -103.53 -96.49
N TRP A 24 -46.09 -102.20 -96.60
CA TRP A 24 -47.00 -101.39 -97.41
C TRP A 24 -46.78 -101.63 -98.90
N ASP A 25 -47.82 -102.13 -99.57
CA ASP A 25 -47.91 -102.27 -101.02
C ASP A 25 -47.84 -100.88 -101.71
N LEU A 26 -46.90 -100.74 -102.63
CA LEU A 26 -46.65 -99.54 -103.44
C LEU A 26 -46.98 -99.79 -104.92
N THR A 27 -47.50 -100.97 -105.28
CA THR A 27 -47.94 -101.31 -106.63
C THR A 27 -49.08 -100.37 -107.05
N PRO A 28 -48.95 -99.65 -108.18
CA PRO A 28 -50.11 -98.96 -108.77
C PRO A 28 -51.16 -100.01 -109.12
N TYR A 29 -52.33 -99.95 -108.47
CA TYR A 29 -53.31 -101.04 -108.51
C TYR A 29 -53.71 -101.36 -109.97
N PRO A 30 -53.47 -102.59 -110.46
CA PRO A 30 -53.67 -102.91 -111.87
C PRO A 30 -55.16 -102.88 -112.23
N ILE A 31 -55.52 -102.08 -113.23
CA ILE A 31 -56.89 -101.96 -113.76
C ILE A 31 -57.14 -103.14 -114.71
N SER A 32 -57.19 -104.35 -114.15
CA SER A 32 -57.39 -105.63 -114.86
C SER A 32 -58.50 -106.50 -114.25
N PHE A 33 -59.20 -105.97 -113.25
CA PHE A 33 -60.42 -106.54 -112.68
C PHE A 33 -61.47 -105.42 -112.59
N GLU A 34 -62.75 -105.73 -112.79
CA GLU A 34 -63.85 -104.78 -112.65
C GLU A 34 -64.17 -104.51 -111.17
N LEU A 35 -63.21 -103.92 -110.46
CA LEU A 35 -63.47 -103.29 -109.17
C LEU A 35 -64.41 -102.10 -109.40
N PRO A 36 -65.56 -102.00 -108.69
CA PRO A 36 -66.47 -100.88 -108.85
C PRO A 36 -65.75 -99.54 -108.67
N GLU A 37 -66.00 -98.56 -109.55
CA GLU A 37 -65.32 -97.25 -109.56
C GLU A 37 -65.28 -96.59 -108.16
N SER A 38 -66.33 -96.78 -107.36
CA SER A 38 -66.43 -96.34 -105.96
C SER A 38 -65.33 -96.84 -105.01
N PHE A 39 -64.66 -97.97 -105.31
CA PHE A 39 -63.52 -98.49 -104.55
C PHE A 39 -62.21 -97.83 -105.00
N VAL A 40 -61.99 -97.75 -106.31
CA VAL A 40 -60.84 -97.04 -106.90
C VAL A 40 -60.83 -95.56 -106.47
N GLN A 41 -62.01 -94.92 -106.47
CA GLN A 41 -62.17 -93.56 -105.99
C GLN A 41 -61.88 -93.44 -104.48
N LYS A 42 -62.38 -94.36 -103.63
CA LYS A 42 -62.04 -94.37 -102.19
C LYS A 42 -60.54 -94.50 -101.94
N GLU A 43 -59.81 -95.29 -102.74
CA GLU A 43 -58.36 -95.40 -102.58
C GLU A 43 -57.62 -94.15 -103.06
N ARG A 44 -58.09 -93.51 -104.14
CA ARG A 44 -57.62 -92.18 -104.56
C ARG A 44 -57.88 -91.12 -103.49
N ASP A 45 -59.06 -91.13 -102.87
CA ASP A 45 -59.44 -90.19 -101.80
C ASP A 45 -58.58 -90.38 -100.55
N LYS A 46 -58.28 -91.63 -100.15
CA LYS A 46 -57.32 -91.93 -99.07
C LYS A 46 -55.91 -91.42 -99.40
N ILE A 47 -55.41 -91.68 -100.61
CA ILE A 47 -54.07 -91.25 -101.03
C ILE A 47 -53.99 -89.72 -101.11
N TYR A 48 -55.06 -89.06 -101.56
CA TYR A 48 -55.19 -87.60 -101.58
C TYR A 48 -55.23 -87.02 -100.15
N TRP A 49 -56.03 -87.61 -99.25
CA TRP A 49 -56.07 -87.25 -97.84
C TRP A 49 -54.70 -87.43 -97.15
N ALA A 50 -54.02 -88.56 -97.40
CA ALA A 50 -52.70 -88.83 -96.84
C ALA A 50 -51.65 -87.83 -97.34
N LYS A 51 -51.68 -87.46 -98.63
CA LYS A 51 -50.79 -86.42 -99.19
C LYS A 51 -51.07 -85.03 -98.60
N ASN A 52 -52.33 -84.63 -98.49
CA ASN A 52 -52.71 -83.36 -97.87
C ASN A 52 -52.34 -83.32 -96.37
N LEU A 53 -52.55 -84.42 -95.65
CA LEU A 53 -52.14 -84.56 -94.25
C LEU A 53 -50.61 -84.48 -94.12
N TRP A 54 -49.86 -85.16 -94.98
CA TRP A 54 -48.40 -85.11 -94.97
C TRP A 54 -47.88 -83.71 -95.30
N GLN A 55 -48.40 -83.02 -96.32
CA GLN A 55 -48.04 -81.63 -96.64
C GLN A 55 -48.35 -80.68 -95.46
N LYS A 56 -49.44 -80.91 -94.74
CA LYS A 56 -49.75 -80.18 -93.50
C LYS A 56 -48.75 -80.50 -92.38
N MET A 57 -48.41 -81.77 -92.16
CA MET A 57 -47.43 -82.18 -91.15
C MET A 57 -46.01 -81.69 -91.49
N GLU A 58 -45.63 -81.64 -92.76
CA GLU A 58 -44.33 -81.14 -93.23
C GLU A 58 -44.23 -79.63 -93.06
N SER A 59 -45.26 -78.86 -93.44
CA SER A 59 -45.31 -77.41 -93.19
C SER A 59 -45.35 -77.07 -91.70
N GLN A 60 -46.09 -77.83 -90.88
CA GLN A 60 -46.07 -77.69 -89.42
C GLN A 60 -44.70 -78.06 -88.82
N SER A 61 -44.04 -79.12 -89.31
CA SER A 61 -42.67 -79.49 -88.90
C SER A 61 -41.65 -78.39 -89.25
N GLY A 62 -41.79 -77.77 -90.44
CA GLY A 62 -41.00 -76.60 -90.83
C GLY A 62 -41.23 -75.39 -89.91
N GLN A 63 -42.49 -75.11 -89.54
CA GLN A 63 -42.85 -74.07 -88.57
C GLN A 63 -42.24 -74.35 -87.19
N TYR A 64 -42.51 -75.52 -86.60
CA TYR A 64 -41.95 -75.90 -85.28
C TYR A 64 -40.42 -75.86 -85.26
N LYS A 65 -39.75 -76.21 -86.36
CA LYS A 65 -38.29 -76.12 -86.47
C LYS A 65 -37.81 -74.66 -86.51
N SER A 66 -38.52 -73.78 -87.20
CA SER A 66 -38.26 -72.33 -87.21
C SER A 66 -38.46 -71.72 -85.82
N ASP A 67 -39.60 -72.03 -85.19
CA ASP A 67 -39.96 -71.54 -83.85
C ASP A 67 -38.95 -72.01 -82.80
N LEU A 68 -38.51 -73.27 -82.87
CA LEU A 68 -37.48 -73.82 -81.98
C LEU A 68 -36.13 -73.10 -82.15
N SER A 69 -35.70 -72.82 -83.39
CA SER A 69 -34.48 -72.04 -83.63
C SER A 69 -34.60 -70.59 -83.16
N GLN A 70 -35.78 -69.96 -83.28
CA GLN A 70 -36.04 -68.64 -82.73
C GLN A 70 -36.01 -68.66 -81.18
N GLN A 71 -36.61 -69.66 -80.55
CA GLN A 71 -36.58 -69.83 -79.09
C GLN A 71 -35.16 -70.11 -78.58
N GLN A 72 -34.36 -70.89 -79.29
CA GLN A 72 -32.94 -71.11 -78.96
C GLN A 72 -32.13 -69.81 -79.01
N PHE A 73 -32.36 -68.96 -80.03
CA PHE A 73 -31.72 -67.65 -80.10
C PHE A 73 -32.16 -66.72 -78.96
N GLN A 74 -33.47 -66.62 -78.71
CA GLN A 74 -34.03 -65.81 -77.62
C GLN A 74 -33.57 -66.28 -76.24
N PHE A 75 -33.41 -67.58 -76.03
CA PHE A 75 -32.86 -68.14 -74.80
C PHE A 75 -31.38 -67.76 -74.62
N SER A 76 -30.56 -67.87 -75.68
CA SER A 76 -29.16 -67.45 -75.64
C SER A 76 -28.98 -65.95 -75.36
N ASP A 77 -29.83 -65.10 -75.93
CA ASP A 77 -29.85 -63.66 -75.68
C ASP A 77 -30.27 -63.33 -74.24
N ALA A 78 -31.31 -64.01 -73.74
CA ALA A 78 -31.76 -63.88 -72.35
C ALA A 78 -30.69 -64.35 -71.34
N GLN A 79 -29.97 -65.44 -71.63
CA GLN A 79 -28.83 -65.89 -70.80
C GLN A 79 -27.73 -64.82 -70.74
N LEU A 80 -27.32 -64.30 -71.89
CA LEU A 80 -26.33 -63.21 -71.93
C LEU A 80 -26.82 -61.97 -71.18
N LYS A 81 -28.11 -61.60 -71.25
CA LYS A 81 -28.60 -60.45 -70.47
C LYS A 81 -28.66 -60.74 -68.97
N ILE A 82 -28.91 -61.98 -68.53
CA ILE A 82 -28.81 -62.38 -67.13
C ILE A 82 -27.35 -62.25 -66.64
N GLU A 83 -26.38 -62.83 -67.36
CA GLU A 83 -24.95 -62.75 -66.99
C GLU A 83 -24.45 -61.30 -66.85
N ASN A 84 -24.88 -60.42 -67.76
CA ASN A 84 -24.57 -58.99 -67.68
C ASN A 84 -25.25 -58.33 -66.46
N LEU A 85 -26.52 -58.61 -66.18
CA LEU A 85 -27.21 -58.09 -64.98
C LEU A 85 -26.59 -58.63 -63.68
N GLU A 86 -26.07 -59.86 -63.66
CA GLU A 86 -25.34 -60.41 -62.52
C GLU A 86 -23.96 -59.76 -62.34
N ALA A 87 -23.30 -59.32 -63.41
CA ALA A 87 -22.11 -58.48 -63.32
C ALA A 87 -22.45 -57.07 -62.79
N GLU A 88 -23.44 -56.39 -63.39
CA GLU A 88 -23.94 -55.08 -62.95
C GLU A 88 -24.33 -55.08 -61.45
N ASN A 89 -25.00 -56.14 -60.97
CA ASN A 89 -25.35 -56.30 -59.56
C ASN A 89 -24.13 -56.51 -58.65
N ARG A 90 -23.12 -57.29 -59.06
CA ARG A 90 -21.88 -57.49 -58.28
C ARG A 90 -21.11 -56.18 -58.12
N ASP A 91 -20.98 -55.40 -59.19
CA ASP A 91 -20.36 -54.07 -59.14
C ASP A 91 -21.14 -53.09 -58.25
N CYS A 92 -22.48 -53.16 -58.28
CA CYS A 92 -23.30 -52.35 -57.39
C CYS A 92 -23.16 -52.75 -55.91
N LEU A 93 -23.08 -54.05 -55.59
CA LEU A 93 -22.85 -54.54 -54.23
C LEU A 93 -21.49 -54.09 -53.70
N PHE A 94 -20.42 -54.23 -54.49
CA PHE A 94 -19.08 -53.77 -54.11
C PHE A 94 -19.04 -52.24 -53.87
N ARG A 95 -19.75 -51.46 -54.68
CA ARG A 95 -19.90 -50.00 -54.47
C ARG A 95 -20.68 -49.67 -53.19
N ILE A 96 -21.71 -50.44 -52.85
CA ILE A 96 -22.46 -50.27 -51.60
C ILE A 96 -21.57 -50.58 -50.39
N GLU A 97 -20.79 -51.66 -50.44
CA GLU A 97 -19.85 -52.03 -49.38
C GLU A 97 -18.78 -50.95 -49.15
N GLY A 98 -18.16 -50.45 -50.22
CA GLY A 98 -17.19 -49.35 -50.14
C GLY A 98 -17.78 -48.02 -49.64
N LEU A 99 -19.05 -47.73 -49.94
CA LEU A 99 -19.76 -46.56 -49.39
C LEU A 99 -20.12 -46.73 -47.91
N ASN A 100 -20.52 -47.95 -47.49
CA ASN A 100 -20.78 -48.26 -46.09
C ASN A 100 -19.51 -48.13 -45.23
N GLN A 101 -18.35 -48.56 -45.74
CA GLN A 101 -17.06 -48.36 -45.07
C GLN A 101 -16.75 -46.86 -44.92
N GLN A 102 -16.83 -46.07 -46.00
CA GLN A 102 -16.62 -44.62 -45.94
C GLN A 102 -17.57 -43.92 -44.97
N TYR A 103 -18.83 -44.36 -44.90
CA TYR A 103 -19.80 -43.85 -43.93
C TYR A 103 -19.38 -44.17 -42.47
N SER A 104 -18.91 -45.38 -42.20
CA SER A 104 -18.39 -45.78 -40.88
C SER A 104 -17.15 -44.96 -40.47
N ASP A 105 -16.23 -44.74 -41.41
CA ASP A 105 -15.01 -43.95 -41.18
C ASP A 105 -15.36 -42.48 -40.90
N LEU A 106 -16.29 -41.90 -41.68
CA LEU A 106 -16.81 -40.54 -41.46
C LEU A 106 -17.57 -40.43 -40.13
N GLN A 107 -18.36 -41.43 -39.74
CA GLN A 107 -19.08 -41.44 -38.47
C GLN A 107 -18.12 -41.53 -37.27
N THR A 108 -17.02 -42.27 -37.41
CA THR A 108 -15.95 -42.35 -36.39
C THR A 108 -15.23 -41.01 -36.27
N ARG A 109 -14.75 -40.46 -37.40
CA ARG A 109 -14.07 -39.16 -37.44
C ARG A 109 -14.95 -37.99 -36.99
N LYS A 110 -16.27 -38.08 -37.16
CA LYS A 110 -17.21 -37.10 -36.59
C LYS A 110 -17.12 -37.08 -35.06
N LYS A 111 -17.18 -38.25 -34.39
CA LYS A 111 -17.07 -38.34 -32.93
C LYS A 111 -15.73 -37.81 -32.42
N GLU A 112 -14.62 -38.16 -33.09
CA GLU A 112 -13.28 -37.66 -32.75
C GLU A 112 -13.21 -36.11 -32.76
N VAL A 113 -13.94 -35.47 -33.68
CA VAL A 113 -14.03 -34.00 -33.77
C VAL A 113 -14.99 -33.43 -32.73
N GLU A 114 -16.10 -34.11 -32.42
CA GLU A 114 -17.04 -33.72 -31.36
C GLU A 114 -16.34 -33.77 -29.97
N GLU A 115 -15.58 -34.83 -29.68
CA GLU A 115 -14.77 -34.96 -28.45
C GLU A 115 -13.63 -33.92 -28.38
N GLN A 116 -12.99 -33.59 -29.51
CA GLN A 116 -11.96 -32.53 -29.57
C GLN A 116 -12.55 -31.14 -29.36
N LEU A 117 -13.77 -30.89 -29.84
CA LEU A 117 -14.49 -29.63 -29.61
C LEU A 117 -14.84 -29.48 -28.13
N GLU A 118 -15.49 -30.46 -27.51
CA GLU A 118 -15.85 -30.45 -26.09
C GLU A 118 -14.61 -30.25 -25.19
N ASN A 119 -13.51 -30.95 -25.48
CA ASN A 119 -12.23 -30.78 -24.78
C ASN A 119 -11.65 -29.35 -24.93
N SER A 120 -11.88 -28.70 -26.08
CA SER A 120 -11.43 -27.33 -26.35
C SER A 120 -12.32 -26.30 -25.64
N GLU A 121 -13.64 -26.48 -25.65
CA GLU A 121 -14.60 -25.64 -24.93
C GLU A 121 -14.39 -25.69 -23.42
N ASN A 122 -14.12 -26.88 -22.86
CA ASN A 122 -13.73 -27.06 -21.47
C ASN A 122 -12.43 -26.31 -21.13
N LYS A 123 -11.40 -26.36 -22.00
CA LYS A 123 -10.16 -25.60 -21.82
C LYS A 123 -10.37 -24.10 -21.89
N CYS A 124 -11.18 -23.62 -22.84
CA CYS A 124 -11.55 -22.20 -22.92
C CYS A 124 -12.25 -21.73 -21.64
N SER A 125 -13.19 -22.52 -21.11
CA SER A 125 -13.89 -22.24 -19.86
C SER A 125 -12.93 -22.17 -18.67
N GLN A 126 -12.02 -23.14 -18.53
CA GLN A 126 -10.98 -23.14 -17.47
C GLN A 126 -10.01 -21.95 -17.58
N LEU A 127 -9.63 -21.56 -18.80
CA LEU A 127 -8.79 -20.38 -19.04
C LEU A 127 -9.53 -19.09 -18.72
N GLN A 128 -10.82 -18.99 -19.04
CA GLN A 128 -11.65 -17.83 -18.72
C GLN A 128 -11.77 -17.64 -17.20
N SER A 129 -12.15 -18.68 -16.43
CA SER A 129 -12.21 -18.56 -14.96
C SER A 129 -10.83 -18.27 -14.33
N LYS A 130 -9.73 -18.70 -14.97
CA LYS A 130 -8.39 -18.31 -14.55
C LYS A 130 -8.08 -16.82 -14.82
N ILE A 131 -8.56 -16.26 -15.93
CA ILE A 131 -8.46 -14.82 -16.22
C ILE A 131 -9.28 -14.03 -15.19
N GLU A 132 -10.54 -14.42 -14.96
CA GLU A 132 -11.44 -13.78 -13.98
C GLU A 132 -10.82 -13.74 -12.57
N ASN A 133 -10.20 -14.84 -12.12
CA ASN A 133 -9.48 -14.90 -10.84
C ASN A 133 -8.25 -13.98 -10.82
N LEU A 134 -7.42 -13.97 -11.87
CA LEU A 134 -6.22 -13.11 -11.96
C LEU A 134 -6.59 -11.61 -12.05
N GLU A 135 -7.74 -11.28 -12.64
CA GLU A 135 -8.27 -9.92 -12.64
C GLU A 135 -8.76 -9.51 -11.25
N GLY A 136 -9.35 -10.44 -10.48
CA GLY A 136 -9.65 -10.26 -9.06
C GLY A 136 -8.40 -9.98 -8.21
N GLU A 137 -7.38 -10.85 -8.29
CA GLU A 137 -6.09 -10.67 -7.59
C GLU A 137 -5.44 -9.32 -7.95
N LYS A 138 -5.47 -8.93 -9.23
CA LYS A 138 -4.96 -7.64 -9.71
C LYS A 138 -5.70 -6.44 -9.09
N ILE A 139 -7.03 -6.52 -8.95
CA ILE A 139 -7.83 -5.47 -8.31
C ILE A 139 -7.49 -5.38 -6.81
N GLU A 140 -7.32 -6.51 -6.13
CA GLU A 140 -6.91 -6.53 -4.72
C GLU A 140 -5.53 -5.88 -4.52
N PHE A 141 -4.51 -6.28 -5.30
CA PHE A 141 -3.18 -5.68 -5.21
C PHE A 141 -3.18 -4.17 -5.53
N LEU A 142 -4.01 -3.71 -6.47
CA LEU A 142 -4.17 -2.27 -6.73
C LEU A 142 -4.78 -1.52 -5.53
N SER A 143 -5.75 -2.14 -4.83
CA SER A 143 -6.30 -1.58 -3.59
C SER A 143 -5.26 -1.51 -2.46
N GLN A 144 -4.48 -2.58 -2.26
CA GLN A 144 -3.39 -2.61 -1.27
C GLN A 144 -2.31 -1.55 -1.56
N ILE A 145 -1.95 -1.36 -2.83
CA ILE A 145 -1.02 -0.31 -3.27
C ILE A 145 -1.60 1.09 -2.99
N GLN A 146 -2.91 1.31 -3.23
CA GLN A 146 -3.54 2.59 -2.93
C GLN A 146 -3.55 2.89 -1.43
N GLU A 147 -3.84 1.90 -0.58
CA GLU A 147 -3.80 2.06 0.87
C GLU A 147 -2.39 2.37 1.39
N LEU A 148 -1.38 1.63 0.96
CA LEU A 148 0.03 1.88 1.34
C LEU A 148 0.52 3.27 0.91
N ASN A 149 0.08 3.77 -0.25
CA ASN A 149 0.40 5.14 -0.68
C ASN A 149 -0.26 6.20 0.22
N GLN A 150 -1.50 5.98 0.68
CA GLN A 150 -2.14 6.87 1.64
C GLN A 150 -1.40 6.86 2.99
N GLN A 151 -1.12 5.67 3.53
CA GLN A 151 -0.35 5.52 4.78
C GLN A 151 1.02 6.20 4.70
N HIS A 152 1.72 6.10 3.57
CA HIS A 152 2.98 6.82 3.34
C HIS A 152 2.78 8.34 3.33
N SER A 153 1.75 8.86 2.67
CA SER A 153 1.43 10.30 2.65
C SER A 153 1.12 10.85 4.04
N ASP A 154 0.39 10.07 4.85
CA ASP A 154 0.03 10.45 6.22
C ASP A 154 1.26 10.46 7.14
N LEU A 155 2.11 9.43 7.06
CA LEU A 155 3.38 9.37 7.78
C LEU A 155 4.36 10.48 7.35
N GLN A 156 4.40 10.83 6.06
CA GLN A 156 5.21 11.93 5.56
C GLN A 156 4.71 13.29 6.10
N THR A 157 3.39 13.47 6.24
CA THR A 157 2.79 14.66 6.84
C THR A 157 3.13 14.75 8.34
N GLN A 158 2.95 13.65 9.08
CA GLN A 158 3.32 13.57 10.51
C GLN A 158 4.80 13.86 10.75
N LYS A 159 5.68 13.37 9.87
CA LYS A 159 7.12 13.67 9.96
C LYS A 159 7.39 15.17 9.83
N ILE A 160 6.78 15.83 8.84
CA ILE A 160 6.95 17.29 8.64
C ILE A 160 6.45 18.07 9.86
N GLU A 161 5.36 17.63 10.49
CA GLU A 161 4.87 18.23 11.73
C GLU A 161 5.87 18.08 12.88
N VAL A 162 6.38 16.86 13.11
CA VAL A 162 7.37 16.57 14.18
C VAL A 162 8.70 17.29 13.95
N ASP A 163 9.22 17.31 12.72
CA ASP A 163 10.41 18.09 12.35
C ASP A 163 10.19 19.60 12.65
N GLY A 164 8.98 20.12 12.37
CA GLY A 164 8.58 21.49 12.71
C GLY A 164 8.49 21.76 14.22
N GLN A 165 7.90 20.86 14.98
CA GLN A 165 7.84 20.94 16.46
C GLN A 165 9.24 20.94 17.07
N CYS A 166 10.14 20.08 16.57
CA CYS A 166 11.54 20.03 17.03
C CYS A 166 12.28 21.35 16.77
N TYR A 167 12.05 21.99 15.62
CA TYR A 167 12.64 23.29 15.30
C TYR A 167 12.15 24.41 16.23
N GLN A 168 10.86 24.44 16.58
CA GLN A 168 10.32 25.42 17.53
C GLN A 168 10.89 25.22 18.94
N LEU A 169 10.94 23.99 19.45
CA LEU A 169 11.55 23.67 20.74
C LEU A 169 13.05 24.04 20.78
N GLN A 170 13.77 23.89 19.66
CA GLN A 170 15.17 24.27 19.60
C GLN A 170 15.37 25.81 19.63
N ILE A 171 14.47 26.59 19.04
CA ILE A 171 14.43 28.05 19.20
C ILE A 171 14.13 28.45 20.64
N GLU A 172 13.14 27.82 21.27
CA GLU A 172 12.78 28.08 22.67
C GLU A 172 13.95 27.80 23.63
N ILE A 173 14.67 26.69 23.42
CA ILE A 173 15.88 26.34 24.17
C ILE A 173 16.99 27.40 24.04
N GLU A 174 17.24 27.95 22.84
CA GLU A 174 18.24 29.03 22.69
C GLU A 174 17.79 30.36 23.30
N ASN A 175 16.49 30.69 23.23
CA ASN A 175 15.92 31.86 23.91
C ASN A 175 16.08 31.75 25.44
N LEU A 176 15.73 30.60 26.02
CA LEU A 176 15.89 30.34 27.47
C LEU A 176 17.36 30.32 27.90
N LYS A 177 18.29 29.87 27.04
CA LYS A 177 19.74 30.00 27.28
C LYS A 177 20.21 31.46 27.27
N ALA A 178 19.66 32.29 26.37
CA ALA A 178 19.98 33.71 26.30
C ALA A 178 19.44 34.47 27.53
N GLU A 179 18.21 34.18 27.96
CA GLU A 179 17.61 34.75 29.17
C GLU A 179 18.41 34.38 30.42
N ASN A 180 18.76 33.09 30.59
CA ASN A 180 19.57 32.64 31.73
C ASN A 180 20.94 33.35 31.79
N LYS A 181 21.60 33.59 30.65
CA LYS A 181 22.83 34.40 30.60
C LYS A 181 22.60 35.84 31.06
N GLY A 182 21.51 36.47 30.62
CA GLY A 182 21.13 37.82 31.05
C GLY A 182 20.83 37.90 32.55
N LEU A 183 20.14 36.91 33.11
CA LEU A 183 19.86 36.80 34.55
C LEU A 183 21.14 36.59 35.37
N LEU A 184 22.07 35.74 34.90
CA LEU A 184 23.38 35.56 35.55
C LEU A 184 24.18 36.87 35.60
N SER A 185 24.32 37.59 34.49
CA SER A 185 25.00 38.89 34.48
C SER A 185 24.30 39.95 35.36
N LYS A 186 22.97 39.87 35.52
CA LYS A 186 22.22 40.73 36.45
C LYS A 186 22.50 40.36 37.92
N ILE A 187 22.63 39.08 38.25
CA ILE A 187 23.04 38.60 39.58
C ILE A 187 24.48 39.03 39.90
N GLU A 188 25.41 38.92 38.95
CA GLU A 188 26.79 39.43 39.11
C GLU A 188 26.83 40.94 39.37
N GLY A 189 26.00 41.72 38.65
CA GLY A 189 25.86 43.16 38.87
C GLY A 189 25.33 43.51 40.26
N LEU A 190 24.28 42.81 40.72
CA LEU A 190 23.72 43.00 42.06
C LEU A 190 24.69 42.58 43.16
N ASN A 191 25.46 41.49 42.98
CA ASN A 191 26.47 41.06 43.94
C ASN A 191 27.62 42.07 44.09
N LYS A 192 28.02 42.75 43.00
CA LYS A 192 28.98 43.87 43.06
C LYS A 192 28.41 45.05 43.86
N GLN A 193 27.19 45.49 43.53
CA GLN A 193 26.51 46.56 44.26
C GLN A 193 26.35 46.23 45.76
N TYR A 194 26.03 44.98 46.11
CA TYR A 194 25.96 44.52 47.49
C TYR A 194 27.32 44.63 48.21
N PHE A 195 28.42 44.22 47.56
CA PHE A 195 29.77 44.31 48.12
C PHE A 195 30.25 45.77 48.27
N ASP A 196 29.93 46.63 47.31
CA ASP A 196 30.20 48.07 47.36
C ASP A 196 29.44 48.72 48.53
N LEU A 197 28.15 48.41 48.70
CA LEU A 197 27.32 48.87 49.82
C LEU A 197 27.81 48.32 51.16
N GLN A 198 28.26 47.06 51.22
CA GLN A 198 28.84 46.47 52.43
C GLN A 198 30.17 47.16 52.83
N THR A 199 30.96 47.58 51.83
CA THR A 199 32.20 48.33 52.04
C THR A 199 31.90 49.76 52.51
N GLN A 200 30.95 50.46 51.87
CA GLN A 200 30.46 51.78 52.30
C GLN A 200 29.88 51.75 53.71
N LYS A 201 29.09 50.72 54.05
CA LYS A 201 28.55 50.54 55.40
C LYS A 201 29.68 50.46 56.44
N LYS A 202 30.70 49.63 56.19
CA LYS A 202 31.83 49.48 57.11
C LYS A 202 32.63 50.78 57.26
N GLU A 203 32.77 51.56 56.20
CA GLU A 203 33.42 52.87 56.27
C GLU A 203 32.60 53.88 57.10
N VAL A 204 31.27 53.88 56.97
CA VAL A 204 30.38 54.68 57.83
C VAL A 204 30.44 54.23 59.30
N GLU A 205 30.54 52.91 59.56
CA GLU A 205 30.77 52.37 60.91
C GLU A 205 32.11 52.87 61.48
N ASN A 206 33.22 52.80 60.73
CA ASN A 206 34.52 53.34 61.14
C ASN A 206 34.47 54.86 61.45
N GLN A 207 33.75 55.63 60.61
CA GLN A 207 33.61 57.07 60.78
C GLN A 207 32.76 57.43 61.99
N LEU A 208 31.70 56.65 62.26
CA LEU A 208 30.87 56.78 63.46
C LEU A 208 31.69 56.52 64.73
N ASP A 209 32.49 55.44 64.75
CA ASP A 209 33.40 55.14 65.86
C ASP A 209 34.45 56.26 66.05
N SER A 210 35.03 56.79 64.97
CA SER A 210 35.95 57.92 65.03
C SER A 210 35.28 59.18 65.62
N SER A 211 34.02 59.43 65.25
CA SER A 211 33.22 60.54 65.78
C SER A 211 32.88 60.34 67.25
N HIS A 212 32.50 59.12 67.64
CA HIS A 212 32.18 58.77 69.03
C HIS A 212 33.40 58.94 69.95
N ASN A 213 34.58 58.46 69.53
CA ASN A 213 35.83 58.65 70.26
C ASN A 213 36.21 60.14 70.39
N LYS A 214 36.00 60.96 69.34
CA LYS A 214 36.19 62.42 69.41
C LYS A 214 35.22 63.07 70.40
N SER A 215 33.94 62.67 70.37
CA SER A 215 32.92 63.18 71.30
C SER A 215 33.24 62.81 72.76
N PHE A 216 33.72 61.58 73.01
CA PHE A 216 34.16 61.13 74.33
C PHE A 216 35.35 61.96 74.84
N ASN A 217 36.39 62.13 74.02
CA ASN A 217 37.55 62.94 74.38
C ASN A 217 37.18 64.41 74.65
N LEU A 218 36.29 64.99 73.83
CA LEU A 218 35.78 66.35 74.05
C LEU A 218 34.94 66.46 75.32
N GLN A 219 34.16 65.44 75.67
CA GLN A 219 33.43 65.39 76.93
C GLN A 219 34.39 65.31 78.13
N THR A 220 35.40 64.44 78.10
CA THR A 220 36.41 64.34 79.16
C THR A 220 37.17 65.66 79.34
N GLU A 221 37.54 66.34 78.24
CA GLU A 221 38.18 67.65 78.30
C GLU A 221 37.24 68.73 78.86
N ASN A 222 35.96 68.71 78.51
CA ASN A 222 34.97 69.64 79.07
C ASN A 222 34.75 69.40 80.57
N GLU A 223 34.71 68.14 81.02
CA GLU A 223 34.67 67.77 82.44
C GLU A 223 35.95 68.22 83.19
N ARG A 224 37.12 68.18 82.54
CA ARG A 224 38.40 68.70 83.05
C ARG A 224 38.35 70.22 83.21
N LEU A 225 37.91 70.94 82.17
CA LEU A 225 37.75 72.39 82.17
C LEU A 225 36.67 72.86 83.18
N GLU A 226 35.62 72.07 83.41
CA GLU A 226 34.66 72.32 84.50
C GLU A 226 35.31 72.21 85.88
N GLN A 227 36.19 71.23 86.11
CA GLN A 227 36.93 71.09 87.37
C GLN A 227 37.93 72.24 87.57
N GLU A 228 38.64 72.67 86.52
CA GLU A 228 39.49 73.85 86.55
C GLU A 228 38.68 75.12 86.88
N ASN A 229 37.53 75.34 86.22
CA ASN A 229 36.65 76.47 86.55
C ASN A 229 36.12 76.41 88.00
N LYS A 230 35.78 75.23 88.53
CA LYS A 230 35.39 75.06 89.94
C LYS A 230 36.54 75.38 90.90
N SER A 231 37.79 75.08 90.52
CA SER A 231 39.01 75.44 91.25
C SER A 231 39.29 76.95 91.19
N PHE A 232 39.21 77.59 90.02
CA PHE A 232 39.35 79.05 89.92
C PHE A 232 38.24 79.78 90.69
N LEU A 233 37.01 79.26 90.69
CA LEU A 233 35.92 79.81 91.51
C LEU A 233 36.16 79.66 93.02
N SER A 234 36.85 78.61 93.49
CA SER A 234 37.22 78.50 94.91
C SER A 234 38.40 79.42 95.27
N GLN A 235 39.40 79.55 94.39
CA GLN A 235 40.50 80.52 94.54
C GLN A 235 39.97 81.96 94.57
N VAL A 236 39.04 82.32 93.67
CA VAL A 236 38.40 83.65 93.66
C VAL A 236 37.57 83.88 94.93
N LYS A 237 36.89 82.85 95.48
CA LYS A 237 36.22 82.98 96.79
C LYS A 237 37.23 83.20 97.92
N GLN A 238 38.32 82.45 97.95
CA GLN A 238 39.37 82.60 98.96
C GLN A 238 40.02 83.98 98.88
N LEU A 239 40.43 84.44 97.70
CA LEU A 239 40.98 85.78 97.48
C LEU A 239 39.99 86.90 97.87
N ASN A 240 38.69 86.74 97.61
CA ASN A 240 37.68 87.70 98.10
C ASN A 240 37.55 87.68 99.62
N GLN A 241 37.72 86.53 100.28
CA GLN A 241 37.70 86.42 101.73
C GLN A 241 38.98 86.99 102.37
N GLU A 242 40.14 86.77 101.76
CA GLU A 242 41.43 87.40 102.12
C GLU A 242 41.35 88.93 101.94
N LEU A 243 40.80 89.41 100.82
CA LEU A 243 40.56 90.84 100.58
C LEU A 243 39.57 91.42 101.60
N SER A 244 38.56 90.65 102.02
CA SER A 244 37.67 91.04 103.12
C SER A 244 38.38 91.07 104.48
N ASN A 245 39.30 90.15 104.75
CA ASN A 245 40.09 90.14 105.98
C ASN A 245 41.05 91.34 106.01
N VAL A 246 41.83 91.57 104.94
CA VAL A 246 42.71 92.75 104.80
C VAL A 246 41.91 94.06 104.85
N LYS A 247 40.66 94.08 104.35
CA LYS A 247 39.76 95.24 104.49
C LYS A 247 39.30 95.45 105.96
N ASN A 248 39.08 94.37 106.71
CA ASN A 248 38.77 94.43 108.13
C ASN A 248 39.99 94.87 108.94
N GLU A 249 41.16 94.29 108.71
CA GLU A 249 42.45 94.70 109.29
C GLU A 249 42.76 96.17 108.98
N LEU A 250 42.50 96.63 107.75
CA LEU A 250 42.62 98.05 107.38
C LEU A 250 41.60 98.95 108.11
N SER A 251 40.43 98.43 108.46
CA SER A 251 39.45 99.15 109.29
C SER A 251 39.86 99.18 110.77
N GLU A 252 40.48 98.11 111.27
CA GLU A 252 41.05 98.05 112.63
C GLU A 252 42.27 98.96 112.74
N LYS A 253 43.19 98.96 111.76
CA LYS A 253 44.31 99.91 111.71
C LYS A 253 43.89 101.36 111.49
N LYS A 254 42.74 101.61 110.85
CA LYS A 254 42.11 102.93 110.86
C LYS A 254 41.56 103.29 112.24
N ARG A 255 40.94 102.35 112.96
CA ARG A 255 40.45 102.59 114.32
C ARG A 255 41.60 102.80 115.32
N GLU A 256 42.71 102.07 115.19
CA GLU A 256 43.94 102.31 115.94
C GLU A 256 44.53 103.69 115.62
N LEU A 257 44.50 104.14 114.36
CA LEU A 257 44.89 105.51 113.98
C LEU A 257 43.96 106.56 114.60
N GLU A 258 42.65 106.37 114.56
CA GLU A 258 41.67 107.26 115.21
C GLU A 258 41.86 107.29 116.74
N GLU A 259 42.13 106.15 117.37
CA GLU A 259 42.47 106.04 118.80
C GLU A 259 43.78 106.76 119.14
N LEU A 260 44.84 106.59 118.35
CA LEU A 260 46.12 107.30 118.50
C LEU A 260 46.02 108.81 118.23
N GLU A 261 45.16 109.24 117.30
CA GLU A 261 44.87 110.67 117.08
C GLU A 261 44.11 111.28 118.27
N GLN A 262 43.20 110.53 118.91
CA GLN A 262 42.56 110.95 120.16
C GLN A 262 43.55 110.99 121.34
N GLU A 263 44.47 110.02 121.45
CA GLU A 263 45.55 110.09 122.45
C GLU A 263 46.45 111.32 122.24
N LEU A 264 46.87 111.60 121.00
CA LEU A 264 47.63 112.81 120.65
C LEU A 264 46.89 114.10 121.00
N LEU A 265 45.59 114.16 120.74
CA LEU A 265 44.74 115.31 121.14
C LEU A 265 44.67 115.46 122.67
N SER A 266 44.57 114.36 123.41
CA SER A 266 44.53 114.37 124.88
C SER A 266 45.87 114.84 125.49
N LEU A 267 47.00 114.28 125.03
CA LEU A 267 48.35 114.62 125.49
C LEU A 267 48.72 116.08 125.22
N ARG A 268 48.22 116.66 124.13
CA ARG A 268 48.42 118.07 123.78
C ARG A 268 47.76 119.06 124.77
N SER A 269 46.85 118.60 125.62
CA SER A 269 46.06 119.46 126.50
C SER A 269 46.68 119.77 127.88
N GLN A 270 47.77 119.11 128.30
CA GLN A 270 48.26 119.16 129.69
C GLN A 270 49.78 119.38 129.90
N GLN A 271 50.39 120.41 129.28
CA GLN A 271 51.66 120.96 129.79
C GLN A 271 51.76 122.49 129.70
N PRO A 272 52.03 123.20 130.82
CA PRO A 272 52.36 124.62 130.82
C PRO A 272 53.81 124.90 131.24
N SER A 273 54.57 125.62 130.41
CA SER A 273 55.49 126.70 130.84
C SER A 273 56.19 127.37 129.65
N THR A 274 56.71 128.57 129.87
CA THR A 274 57.40 129.37 128.85
C THR A 274 58.85 128.91 128.62
N ASN A 275 59.12 128.49 127.37
CA ASN A 275 60.33 128.81 126.59
C ASN A 275 61.69 128.87 127.34
N LEU A 276 62.52 127.83 127.17
CA LEU A 276 63.97 127.95 127.32
C LEU A 276 64.77 127.28 126.17
N ARG A 277 66.00 127.74 126.02
CA ARG A 277 66.73 127.79 124.73
C ARG A 277 67.82 126.72 124.58
N GLY A 278 67.41 125.51 124.20
CA GLY A 278 68.12 124.58 123.29
C GLY A 278 69.46 123.92 123.69
N LYS A 279 69.66 122.69 123.19
CA LYS A 279 70.87 122.22 122.45
C LYS A 279 70.81 120.71 122.15
N ARG A 280 71.03 120.34 120.87
CA ARG A 280 71.67 119.09 120.39
C ARG A 280 70.90 117.76 120.66
N ASN A 281 71.02 116.69 119.87
CA ASN A 281 71.62 116.46 118.54
C ASN A 281 71.22 115.06 117.99
N ILE A 282 71.65 114.76 116.76
CA ILE A 282 72.20 113.45 116.29
C ILE A 282 71.22 112.35 115.78
N TRP A 283 71.39 112.01 114.49
CA TRP A 283 71.36 110.69 113.79
C TRP A 283 70.09 109.79 113.89
N ASP A 284 69.61 109.12 112.83
CA ASP A 284 69.88 109.29 111.38
C ASP A 284 68.59 109.01 110.53
N ILE A 285 68.39 108.12 109.53
CA ILE A 285 69.17 107.05 108.85
C ILE A 285 68.67 106.85 107.39
N GLU A 286 68.59 105.62 106.85
CA GLU A 286 68.64 105.32 105.40
C GLU A 286 67.41 104.57 104.82
N ASN A 287 67.26 104.70 103.48
CA ASN A 287 66.53 103.84 102.51
C ASN A 287 65.00 103.67 102.66
#